data_AF-A0A925RRJ9-F1
#
_entry.id   AF-A0A925RRJ9-F1
#
_cell.length_a   1.000
_cell.length_b   1.000
_cell.length_c   1.000
_cell.angle_alpha   90.00
_cell.angle_beta   90.00
_cell.angle_gamma   90.00
#
_symmetry.space_group_name_H-M   'P 1'
#
loop_
_entity.id
_entity.type
_entity.pdbx_description
1 polymer ?
#
loop_
_entity_poly.entity_id
_entity_poly.type
_entity_poly.pdbx_seq_one_letter_code
_entity_poly.pdbx_strand_id
1 'polypeptide(L)'
;MGKHTLRKDMTCLNCHHVVEKRFCPNCGQENKHTRESFHYLFTHFFEDLTHYDGSFWKTIKHLLFNPAKLTKEYLSGKRQTYVPPVKLYIFISFVTFFLLSVLPVFQSDDDAIVKFNNTEKQNDINNKKMADVPIMGDIKSVAALDSIQNTLAEDKKYNGAEYWIMKKMANVNEHNTFEEFK
;
A
#
# COMPACT_ATOMS: atom_id res chain seq x y z
N MET A 1 29.90 -20.37 3.24
CA MET A 1 28.84 -21.32 2.81
C MET A 1 28.27 -21.98 4.06
N GLY A 2 27.05 -21.62 4.47
CA GLY A 2 26.39 -22.25 5.62
C GLY A 2 26.01 -23.70 5.28
N LYS A 3 26.22 -24.62 6.22
CA LYS A 3 25.88 -26.04 6.07
C LYS A 3 24.35 -26.18 6.19
N HIS A 4 23.63 -26.00 5.09
CA HIS A 4 22.19 -26.22 5.06
C HIS A 4 21.90 -27.72 5.14
N THR A 5 21.15 -28.14 6.15
CA THR A 5 20.72 -29.53 6.28
C THR A 5 19.56 -29.80 5.33
N LEU A 6 19.71 -30.84 4.49
CA LEU A 6 18.64 -31.30 3.60
C LEU A 6 17.55 -31.99 4.41
N ARG A 7 16.31 -31.90 3.93
CA ARG A 7 15.16 -32.57 4.54
C ARG A 7 15.23 -34.07 4.25
N LYS A 8 14.81 -34.91 5.20
CA LYS A 8 14.75 -36.37 5.03
C LYS A 8 13.61 -36.84 4.10
N ASP A 9 12.54 -36.06 4.02
CA ASP A 9 11.38 -36.36 3.19
C ASP A 9 11.64 -35.89 1.75
N MET A 10 11.46 -36.83 0.82
CA MET A 10 11.74 -36.67 -0.61
C MET A 10 10.56 -36.00 -1.35
N THR A 11 9.45 -35.72 -0.68
CA THR A 11 8.28 -35.08 -1.32
C THR A 11 8.48 -33.57 -1.41
N CYS A 12 8.31 -33.00 -2.61
CA CYS A 12 8.36 -31.55 -2.78
C CYS A 12 7.14 -30.86 -2.14
N LEU A 13 7.37 -29.83 -1.32
CA LEU A 13 6.29 -29.06 -0.70
C LEU A 13 5.56 -28.14 -1.70
N ASN A 14 6.14 -27.86 -2.87
CA ASN A 14 5.51 -27.01 -3.89
C ASN A 14 4.60 -27.79 -4.86
N CYS A 15 5.16 -28.83 -5.49
CA CYS A 15 4.52 -29.56 -6.58
C CYS A 15 4.29 -31.05 -6.27
N HIS A 16 4.64 -31.51 -5.07
CA HIS A 16 4.48 -32.90 -4.61
C HIS A 16 5.22 -33.95 -5.44
N HIS A 17 6.12 -33.53 -6.32
CA HIS A 17 7.02 -34.42 -7.05
C HIS A 17 8.10 -35.00 -6.13
N VAL A 18 8.61 -36.19 -6.46
CA VAL A 18 9.71 -36.84 -5.74
C VAL A 18 11.02 -36.10 -6.05
N VAL A 19 11.76 -35.76 -5.00
CA VAL A 19 12.98 -34.95 -5.03
C VAL A 19 14.15 -35.83 -4.63
N GLU A 20 14.83 -36.39 -5.63
CA GLU A 20 16.02 -37.25 -5.44
C GLU A 20 17.30 -36.46 -5.17
N LYS A 21 17.35 -35.21 -5.63
CA LYS A 21 18.51 -34.31 -5.54
C LYS A 21 18.23 -33.16 -4.56
N ARG A 22 19.15 -32.19 -4.47
CA ARG A 22 19.00 -30.99 -3.64
C ARG A 22 17.83 -30.08 -4.07
N PHE A 23 17.54 -30.03 -5.37
CA PHE A 23 16.49 -29.21 -5.96
C PHE A 23 15.46 -30.10 -6.67
N CYS A 24 14.19 -29.71 -6.61
CA CYS A 24 13.12 -30.40 -7.32
C CYS A 24 13.28 -30.20 -8.85
N PRO A 25 13.28 -31.28 -9.66
CA PRO A 25 13.45 -31.16 -11.11
C PRO A 25 12.25 -30.49 -11.80
N ASN A 26 11.06 -30.57 -11.20
CA ASN A 26 9.83 -30.03 -11.80
C ASN A 26 9.61 -28.54 -11.49
N CYS A 27 9.90 -28.10 -10.26
CA CYS A 27 9.58 -26.73 -9.81
C CYS A 27 10.78 -25.92 -9.29
N GLY A 28 11.98 -26.52 -9.26
CA GLY A 28 13.20 -25.85 -8.79
C GLY A 28 13.30 -25.63 -7.28
N GLN A 29 12.28 -25.98 -6.47
CA GLN A 29 12.34 -25.75 -5.02
C GLN A 29 13.43 -26.60 -4.35
N GLU A 30 14.25 -25.96 -3.52
CA GLU A 30 15.30 -26.61 -2.72
C GLU A 30 14.73 -27.39 -1.53
N ASN A 31 15.19 -28.62 -1.31
CA ASN A 31 14.75 -29.50 -0.22
C ASN A 31 15.58 -29.30 1.07
N LYS A 32 15.65 -28.06 1.59
CA LYS A 32 16.41 -27.72 2.81
C LYS A 32 15.54 -27.35 4.01
N HIS A 33 16.08 -27.56 5.21
CA HIS A 33 15.48 -27.04 6.45
C HIS A 33 15.64 -25.52 6.53
N THR A 34 14.61 -24.84 7.03
CA THR A 34 14.47 -23.39 6.94
C THR A 34 15.08 -22.68 8.13
N ARG A 35 16.35 -22.31 7.98
CA ARG A 35 16.99 -21.21 8.71
C ARG A 35 17.92 -20.51 7.74
N GLU A 36 17.43 -19.43 7.13
CA GLU A 36 18.29 -18.54 6.35
C GLU A 36 18.65 -17.33 7.20
N SER A 37 19.90 -16.89 7.12
CA SER A 37 20.34 -15.68 7.80
C SER A 37 19.83 -14.45 7.04
N PHE A 38 19.56 -13.37 7.78
CA PHE A 38 19.10 -12.09 7.21
C PHE A 38 20.03 -11.58 6.09
N HIS A 39 21.35 -11.71 6.29
CA HIS A 39 22.36 -11.32 5.30
C HIS A 39 22.27 -12.12 3.99
N TYR A 40 22.05 -13.42 4.07
CA TYR A 40 21.87 -14.27 2.89
C TYR A 40 20.63 -13.85 2.10
N LEU A 41 19.54 -13.50 2.80
CA LEU A 41 18.30 -13.07 2.16
C LEU A 41 18.44 -11.71 1.44
N PHE A 42 19.21 -10.78 2.00
CA PHE A 42 19.44 -9.45 1.43
C PHE A 42 20.32 -9.50 0.17
N THR A 43 21.39 -10.29 0.19
CA THR A 43 22.28 -10.44 -0.98
C THR A 43 21.55 -11.09 -2.16
N HIS A 44 20.79 -12.16 -1.91
CA HIS A 44 19.94 -12.77 -2.93
C HIS A 44 18.76 -11.91 -3.37
N PHE A 45 18.30 -10.93 -2.57
CA PHE A 45 17.24 -10.02 -2.99
C PHE A 45 17.65 -9.18 -4.19
N PHE A 46 18.86 -8.60 -4.18
CA PHE A 46 19.32 -7.79 -5.33
C PHE A 46 19.52 -8.65 -6.58
N GLU A 47 20.04 -9.86 -6.41
CA GLU A 47 20.21 -10.83 -7.48
C GLU A 47 18.86 -11.22 -8.11
N ASP A 48 17.88 -11.58 -7.26
CA ASP A 48 16.52 -11.93 -7.70
C ASP A 48 15.72 -10.73 -8.22
N LEU A 49 15.97 -9.50 -7.74
CA LEU A 49 15.29 -8.30 -8.25
C LEU A 49 15.74 -7.96 -9.67
N THR A 50 17.03 -8.19 -9.96
CA THR A 50 17.56 -8.02 -11.32
C THR A 50 17.07 -9.10 -12.28
N HIS A 51 16.66 -10.27 -11.75
CA HIS A 51 16.01 -11.34 -12.50
C HIS A 51 14.48 -11.22 -12.43
N TYR A 52 13.88 -10.67 -13.47
CA TYR A 52 12.43 -10.51 -13.57
C TYR A 52 11.68 -11.86 -13.52
N ASP A 53 11.21 -12.28 -12.34
CA ASP A 53 10.53 -13.57 -12.11
C ASP A 53 8.99 -13.43 -12.17
N GLY A 54 8.31 -14.36 -12.86
CA GLY A 54 6.85 -14.46 -12.92
C GLY A 54 6.18 -14.72 -11.56
N SER A 55 6.94 -15.24 -10.59
CA SER A 55 6.49 -15.42 -9.20
C SER A 55 6.05 -14.11 -8.55
N PHE A 56 6.67 -12.98 -8.91
CA PHE A 56 6.35 -11.65 -8.38
C PHE A 56 4.92 -11.21 -8.71
N TRP A 57 4.54 -11.27 -9.99
CA TRP A 57 3.19 -10.91 -10.44
C TRP A 57 2.12 -11.83 -9.85
N LYS A 58 2.45 -13.12 -9.70
CA LYS A 58 1.55 -14.08 -9.07
C LYS A 58 1.32 -13.75 -7.59
N THR A 59 2.37 -13.35 -6.87
CA THR A 59 2.27 -12.86 -5.49
C THR A 59 1.42 -11.60 -5.41
N ILE A 60 1.68 -10.57 -6.23
CA ILE A 60 0.88 -9.33 -6.24
C ILE A 60 -0.60 -9.63 -6.48
N LYS A 61 -0.92 -10.45 -7.49
CA LYS A 61 -2.31 -10.80 -7.79
C LYS A 61 -2.98 -11.49 -6.60
N HIS A 62 -2.32 -12.43 -5.95
CA HIS A 62 -2.89 -13.08 -4.76
C HIS A 62 -2.97 -12.13 -3.57
N LEU A 63 -2.01 -11.22 -3.40
CA LEU A 63 -2.03 -10.25 -2.32
C LEU A 63 -3.22 -9.28 -2.44
N LEU A 64 -3.50 -8.80 -3.65
CA LEU A 64 -4.60 -7.85 -3.90
C LEU A 64 -5.98 -8.51 -3.89
N PHE A 65 -6.11 -9.72 -4.48
CA PHE A 65 -7.42 -10.33 -4.67
C PHE A 65 -7.75 -11.46 -3.67
N ASN A 66 -6.75 -12.13 -3.08
CA ASN A 66 -6.95 -13.31 -2.21
C ASN A 66 -5.80 -13.51 -1.18
N PRO A 67 -5.57 -12.58 -0.24
CA PRO A 67 -4.41 -12.61 0.65
C PRO A 67 -4.41 -13.85 1.57
N ALA A 68 -5.58 -14.33 1.98
CA ALA A 68 -5.71 -15.52 2.80
C ALA A 68 -5.15 -16.78 2.11
N LYS A 69 -5.30 -16.88 0.78
CA LYS A 69 -4.79 -18.02 0.00
C LYS A 69 -3.27 -18.00 -0.06
N LEU A 70 -2.68 -16.82 -0.29
CA LEU A 70 -1.23 -16.62 -0.31
C LEU A 70 -0.59 -17.13 0.99
N THR A 71 -1.08 -16.65 2.13
CA THR A 71 -0.52 -16.99 3.44
C THR A 71 -0.66 -18.49 3.74
N LYS A 72 -1.83 -19.09 3.46
CA LYS A 72 -2.04 -20.53 3.68
C LYS A 72 -1.10 -21.39 2.83
N GLU A 73 -0.98 -21.08 1.54
CA GLU A 73 -0.11 -21.83 0.63
C GLU A 73 1.39 -21.63 0.93
N TYR A 74 1.78 -20.44 1.37
CA TYR A 74 3.16 -20.19 1.78
C TYR A 74 3.51 -20.95 3.06
N LEU A 75 2.61 -20.96 4.05
CA LEU A 75 2.76 -21.72 5.29
C LEU A 75 2.75 -23.23 5.04
N SER A 76 2.02 -23.71 4.03
CA SER A 76 2.06 -25.12 3.60
C SER A 76 3.36 -25.50 2.89
N GLY A 77 4.27 -24.54 2.63
CA GLY A 77 5.60 -24.80 2.10
C GLY A 77 5.78 -24.59 0.60
N LYS A 78 4.80 -24.00 -0.10
CA LYS A 78 4.90 -23.63 -1.53
C LYS A 78 5.73 -22.36 -1.74
N ARG A 79 7.01 -22.41 -1.37
CA ARG A 79 7.88 -21.22 -1.30
C ARG A 79 8.44 -20.78 -2.63
N GLN A 80 8.50 -21.65 -3.64
CA GLN A 80 8.95 -21.26 -4.97
C GLN A 80 7.84 -20.69 -5.87
N THR A 81 6.59 -20.72 -5.40
CA THR A 81 5.47 -20.14 -6.15
C THR A 81 5.25 -18.65 -5.83
N TYR A 82 5.74 -18.19 -4.67
CA TYR A 82 5.46 -16.87 -4.14
C TYR A 82 6.73 -16.21 -3.61
N VAL A 83 6.84 -14.90 -3.79
CA VAL A 83 7.94 -14.09 -3.25
C VAL A 83 7.97 -14.18 -1.71
N PRO A 84 9.14 -14.42 -1.10
CA PRO A 84 9.30 -14.44 0.35
C PRO A 84 8.79 -13.14 1.01
N PRO A 85 8.07 -13.22 2.16
CA PRO A 85 7.46 -12.06 2.81
C PRO A 85 8.42 -10.90 3.12
N VAL A 86 9.64 -11.20 3.57
CA VAL A 86 10.64 -10.18 3.89
C VAL A 86 11.09 -9.42 2.64
N LYS A 87 11.29 -10.12 1.52
CA LYS A 87 11.65 -9.50 0.24
C LYS A 87 10.52 -8.59 -0.25
N LEU A 88 9.27 -9.06 -0.15
CA LEU A 88 8.09 -8.28 -0.49
C LEU A 88 7.97 -7.01 0.36
N TYR A 89 8.22 -7.09 1.67
CA TYR A 89 8.20 -5.93 2.56
C TYR A 89 9.23 -4.88 2.15
N ILE A 90 10.49 -5.28 1.95
CA ILE A 90 11.57 -4.38 1.53
C ILE A 90 11.22 -3.69 0.20
N PHE A 91 10.72 -4.45 -0.77
CA PHE A 91 10.32 -3.91 -2.07
C PHE A 91 9.19 -2.88 -1.93
N ILE A 92 8.12 -3.21 -1.20
CA ILE A 92 6.99 -2.29 -0.99
C ILE A 92 7.45 -1.03 -0.25
N SER A 93 8.27 -1.15 0.80
CA SER A 93 8.83 0.00 1.51
C SER A 93 9.65 0.89 0.58
N PHE A 94 10.56 0.31 -0.20
CA PHE A 94 11.36 1.04 -1.17
C PHE A 94 10.46 1.79 -2.19
N VAL A 95 9.49 1.09 -2.79
CA VAL A 95 8.55 1.68 -3.74
C VAL A 95 7.75 2.81 -3.10
N THR A 96 7.23 2.61 -1.89
CA THR A 96 6.45 3.65 -1.18
C THR A 96 7.28 4.89 -0.90
N PHE A 97 8.50 4.76 -0.35
CA PHE A 97 9.36 5.92 -0.09
C PHE A 97 9.86 6.59 -1.38
N PHE A 98 10.13 5.79 -2.41
CA PHE A 98 10.49 6.31 -3.73
C PHE A 98 9.34 7.11 -4.36
N LEU A 99 8.12 6.57 -4.34
CA LEU A 99 6.92 7.29 -4.78
C LEU A 99 6.70 8.56 -3.96
N LEU A 100 6.85 8.49 -2.64
CA LEU A 100 6.72 9.64 -1.75
C LEU A 100 7.73 10.74 -2.11
N SER A 101 8.96 10.37 -2.46
CA SER A 101 10.02 11.30 -2.83
C SER A 101 9.80 11.94 -4.21
N VAL A 102 9.14 11.24 -5.14
CA VAL A 102 8.96 11.70 -6.53
C VAL A 102 7.63 12.43 -6.72
N LEU A 103 6.61 12.07 -5.95
CA LEU A 103 5.30 12.70 -6.02
C LEU A 103 5.32 14.03 -5.23
N PRO A 104 5.13 15.19 -5.90
CA PRO A 104 5.16 16.50 -5.24
C PRO A 104 3.99 16.72 -4.27
N VAL A 105 2.99 15.83 -4.28
CA VAL A 105 1.79 15.89 -3.44
C VAL A 105 2.09 15.66 -1.95
N PHE A 106 3.19 14.98 -1.63
CA PHE A 106 3.54 14.62 -0.24
C PHE A 106 4.75 15.37 0.31
N GLN A 107 5.26 16.37 -0.42
CA GLN A 107 6.18 17.35 0.16
C GLN A 107 5.34 18.28 1.04
N SER A 108 4.97 17.79 2.22
CA SER A 108 4.47 18.65 3.29
C SER A 108 5.59 19.62 3.61
N ASP A 109 5.32 20.91 3.42
CA ASP A 109 6.12 21.99 3.97
C ASP A 109 6.10 21.87 5.51
N ASP A 110 7.00 21.04 6.06
CA ASP A 110 7.20 20.90 7.51
C ASP A 110 7.64 22.23 8.18
N ASP A 111 7.93 23.26 7.37
CA ASP A 111 8.21 24.62 7.81
C ASP A 111 6.96 25.41 8.26
N ALA A 112 5.74 24.90 8.03
CA ALA A 112 4.51 25.61 8.35
C ALA A 112 4.08 25.46 9.82
N ILE A 113 4.40 24.37 10.52
CA ILE A 113 3.87 24.12 11.88
C ILE A 113 4.58 24.99 12.95
N VAL A 114 5.83 25.39 12.73
CA VAL A 114 6.61 26.18 13.71
C VAL A 114 6.30 27.69 13.69
N LYS A 115 5.64 28.21 12.63
CA LYS A 115 5.36 29.65 12.49
C LYS A 115 4.03 30.11 13.09
N PHE A 116 3.14 29.19 13.47
CA PHE A 116 1.81 29.54 14.01
C PHE A 116 1.84 30.14 15.42
N ASN A 117 2.94 30.02 16.18
CA ASN A 117 2.98 30.49 17.57
C ASN A 117 3.45 31.95 17.75
N ASN A 118 3.87 32.66 16.69
CA ASN A 118 4.57 33.94 16.85
C ASN A 118 3.95 35.17 16.16
N THR A 119 2.71 35.09 15.64
CA THR A 119 2.11 36.29 15.04
C THR A 119 0.62 36.47 15.35
N GLU A 120 0.25 36.40 16.63
CA GLU A 120 -0.87 37.20 17.12
C GLU A 120 -0.38 38.63 17.38
N LYS A 121 -0.35 39.46 16.33
CA LYS A 121 -0.75 40.87 16.42
C LYS A 121 -0.67 41.56 15.06
N GLN A 122 -1.81 42.16 14.68
CA GLN A 122 -1.91 43.40 13.93
C GLN A 122 -1.50 43.36 12.44
N ASN A 123 -2.49 43.31 11.54
CA ASN A 123 -3.06 44.54 10.93
C ASN A 123 -4.01 44.23 9.76
N ASP A 124 -5.20 44.84 9.84
CA ASP A 124 -6.03 45.38 8.75
C ASP A 124 -6.66 44.39 7.75
N ILE A 125 -7.97 44.12 7.84
CA ILE A 125 -9.00 44.91 7.14
C ILE A 125 -8.48 45.34 5.75
N ASN A 126 -8.54 44.44 4.76
CA ASN A 126 -8.86 44.72 3.33
C ASN A 126 -8.47 43.53 2.44
N ASN A 127 -9.25 42.44 2.48
CA ASN A 127 -9.68 41.68 1.30
C ASN A 127 -10.54 40.48 1.73
N LYS A 128 -11.81 40.78 1.97
CA LYS A 128 -12.88 39.79 1.97
C LYS A 128 -13.05 39.28 0.53
N LYS A 129 -13.00 37.95 0.36
CA LYS A 129 -13.43 37.11 -0.78
C LYS A 129 -12.30 36.35 -1.48
N MET A 130 -11.89 35.24 -0.91
CA MET A 130 -11.63 34.02 -1.68
C MET A 130 -12.26 32.89 -0.87
N ALA A 131 -13.35 32.31 -1.38
CA ALA A 131 -13.93 31.10 -0.81
C ALA A 131 -12.95 29.96 -1.08
N ASP A 132 -12.25 29.52 -0.05
CA ASP A 132 -11.47 28.29 -0.10
C ASP A 132 -12.47 27.15 -0.33
N VAL A 133 -12.29 26.42 -1.43
CA VAL A 133 -13.10 25.26 -1.75
C VAL A 133 -12.87 24.24 -0.63
N PRO A 134 -13.91 23.81 0.10
CA PRO A 134 -13.72 22.90 1.23
C PRO A 134 -13.10 21.59 0.76
N ILE A 135 -12.05 21.15 1.47
CA ILE A 135 -11.32 19.92 1.18
C ILE A 135 -12.07 18.72 1.79
N MET A 136 -11.79 17.55 1.21
CA MET A 136 -12.31 16.23 1.60
C MET A 136 -12.39 16.06 3.13
N GLY A 137 -13.61 16.05 3.68
CA GLY A 137 -13.89 15.89 5.12
C GLY A 137 -14.76 16.97 5.75
N ASP A 138 -14.79 18.20 5.20
CA ASP A 138 -15.50 19.33 5.83
C ASP A 138 -17.01 19.38 5.52
N ILE A 139 -17.44 18.63 4.50
CA ILE A 139 -18.82 18.64 4.02
C ILE A 139 -19.64 17.61 4.82
N LYS A 140 -20.48 18.13 5.72
CA LYS A 140 -21.30 17.32 6.64
C LYS A 140 -22.67 16.93 6.10
N SER A 141 -23.20 17.63 5.09
CA SER A 141 -24.53 17.37 4.53
C SER A 141 -24.59 17.59 3.03
N VAL A 142 -25.50 16.86 2.38
CA VAL A 142 -25.72 16.98 0.93
C VAL A 142 -26.26 18.36 0.55
N ALA A 143 -27.12 18.93 1.39
CA ALA A 143 -27.67 20.28 1.18
C ALA A 143 -26.60 21.37 1.23
N ALA A 144 -25.58 21.23 2.10
CA ALA A 144 -24.47 22.17 2.15
C ALA A 144 -23.61 22.09 0.88
N LEU A 145 -23.36 20.88 0.37
CA LEU A 145 -22.61 20.68 -0.87
C LEU A 145 -23.32 21.28 -2.09
N ASP A 146 -24.64 21.11 -2.18
CA ASP A 146 -25.45 21.62 -3.28
C ASP A 146 -25.50 23.15 -3.27
N SER A 147 -25.57 23.77 -2.08
CA SER A 147 -25.49 25.22 -1.92
C SER A 147 -24.12 25.78 -2.36
N ILE A 148 -23.03 25.09 -2.02
CA ILE A 148 -21.67 25.47 -2.41
C ILE A 148 -21.50 25.36 -3.92
N GLN A 149 -21.91 24.25 -4.54
CA GLN A 149 -21.80 24.06 -5.99
C GLN A 149 -22.60 25.10 -6.80
N ASN A 150 -23.75 25.54 -6.27
CA ASN A 150 -24.58 26.55 -6.92
C ASN A 150 -24.06 27.98 -6.74
N THR A 151 -23.23 28.24 -5.72
CA THR A 151 -22.70 29.57 -5.40
C THR A 151 -21.26 29.80 -5.89
N LEU A 152 -20.57 28.73 -6.31
CA LEU A 152 -19.21 28.79 -6.83
C LEU A 152 -19.15 29.26 -8.29
N ALA A 153 -18.07 29.96 -8.62
CA ALA A 153 -17.74 30.37 -9.99
C ALA A 153 -17.46 29.14 -10.87
N GLU A 154 -17.76 29.24 -12.16
CA GLU A 154 -17.73 28.12 -13.12
C GLU A 154 -16.38 27.38 -13.17
N ASP A 155 -15.28 28.10 -12.96
CA ASP A 155 -13.90 27.59 -12.93
C ASP A 155 -13.56 26.79 -11.66
N LYS A 156 -14.37 26.94 -10.60
CA LYS A 156 -14.18 26.29 -9.30
C LYS A 156 -15.22 25.24 -8.97
N LYS A 157 -16.17 25.00 -9.87
CA LYS A 157 -17.17 23.94 -9.72
C LYS A 157 -16.50 22.58 -9.81
N TYR A 158 -16.93 21.65 -8.95
CA TYR A 158 -16.50 20.26 -9.05
C TYR A 158 -16.96 19.66 -10.37
N ASN A 159 -16.10 18.86 -11.00
CA ASN A 159 -16.51 18.07 -12.17
C ASN A 159 -17.53 17.00 -11.76
N GLY A 160 -18.31 16.46 -12.70
CA GLY A 160 -19.39 15.51 -12.42
C GLY A 160 -18.95 14.28 -11.61
N ALA A 161 -17.74 13.76 -11.85
CA ALA A 161 -17.18 12.66 -11.07
C ALA A 161 -16.83 13.07 -9.62
N GLU A 162 -16.21 14.24 -9.44
CA GLU A 162 -15.83 14.77 -8.13
C GLU A 162 -17.07 15.10 -7.30
N TYR A 163 -18.06 15.75 -7.91
CA TYR A 163 -19.34 16.06 -7.27
C TYR A 163 -20.08 14.78 -6.86
N TRP A 164 -20.09 13.74 -7.70
CA TRP A 164 -20.70 12.45 -7.35
C TRP A 164 -20.03 11.80 -6.13
N ILE A 165 -18.69 11.82 -6.05
CA ILE A 165 -17.93 11.30 -4.92
C ILE A 165 -18.27 12.07 -3.64
N MET A 166 -18.19 13.40 -3.69
CA MET A 166 -18.43 14.26 -2.53
C MET A 166 -19.87 14.14 -2.03
N LYS A 167 -20.84 14.05 -2.94
CA LYS A 167 -22.26 13.83 -2.61
C LYS A 167 -22.47 12.49 -1.91
N LYS A 168 -21.81 11.42 -2.38
CA LYS A 168 -21.92 10.10 -1.77
C LYS A 168 -21.32 10.07 -0.37
N MET A 169 -20.19 10.75 -0.16
CA MET A 169 -19.57 10.88 1.17
C MET A 169 -20.42 11.69 2.15
N ALA A 170 -20.95 12.84 1.70
CA ALA A 170 -21.84 13.66 2.50
C ALA A 170 -23.09 12.88 2.94
N ASN A 171 -23.68 12.09 2.04
CA ASN A 171 -24.83 11.23 2.34
C ASN A 171 -24.52 10.13 3.36
N VAL A 172 -23.31 9.53 3.30
CA VAL A 172 -22.86 8.53 4.27
C VAL A 172 -22.62 9.15 5.65
N ASN A 173 -22.10 10.39 5.71
CA ASN A 173 -21.88 11.13 6.95
C ASN A 173 -23.22 11.62 7.58
N GLU A 174 -24.18 11.98 6.74
CA GLU A 174 -25.52 12.43 7.16
C GLU A 174 -26.36 11.28 7.74
N HIS A 175 -26.19 10.05 7.23
CA HIS A 175 -26.96 8.88 7.68
C HIS A 175 -26.25 7.95 8.66
N ASN A 176 -24.93 8.05 8.84
CA ASN A 176 -24.21 7.25 9.83
C ASN A 176 -23.61 8.15 10.91
N THR A 177 -24.37 8.40 11.97
CA THR A 177 -23.79 8.85 13.23
C THR A 177 -22.87 7.74 13.76
N PHE A 178 -21.59 8.06 13.97
CA PHE A 178 -20.53 7.20 14.55
C PHE A 178 -20.85 6.67 15.97
N GLU A 179 -22.09 6.82 16.45
CA GLU A 179 -22.59 6.37 17.75
C GLU A 179 -22.98 4.88 17.77
N GLU A 180 -23.10 4.19 16.63
CA GLU A 180 -23.41 2.75 16.60
C GLU A 180 -22.21 1.83 16.86
N PHE A 181 -21.00 2.38 16.99
CA PHE A 181 -19.74 1.61 17.21
C PHE A 181 -19.10 1.83 18.59
N LYS A 182 -19.86 2.27 19.59
CA LYS A 182 -19.41 2.36 20.99
C LYS A 182 -19.94 1.22 21.86
#